data_AF-A0A971UU56-F1
#
_entry.id   AF-A0A971UU56-F1
#
_cell.length_a   1.000
_cell.length_b   1.000
_cell.length_c   1.000
_cell.angle_alpha   90.00
_cell.angle_beta   90.00
_cell.angle_gamma   90.00
#
_symmetry.space_group_name_H-M   'P 1'
#
loop_
_entity.id
_entity.type
_entity.pdbx_description
1 polymer ?
#
loop_
_entity_poly.entity_id
_entity_poly.type
_entity_poly.pdbx_seq_one_letter_code
_entity_poly.pdbx_strand_id
1 'polypeptide(L)'
;MKRLISRNLYLLSKNKISIMLAILLFISLFYNIKLKSELDKILTISNIKGTYQNENILDPEYFVFSEGEFYRYKQFQLLDKGTYEKIYDNVYILKSSHIDEYIVYSNEKFHFYDRDKNHIMLYSKISNIPTFINVDIRKDGI
;
A
#
# COMPACT_ATOMS: atom_id res chain seq x y z
N MET A 1 -43.43 -35.25 8.54
CA MET A 1 -41.99 -35.06 8.30
C MET A 1 -41.45 -35.84 7.10
N LYS A 2 -41.53 -37.19 7.06
CA LYS A 2 -41.02 -38.01 5.92
C LYS A 2 -41.55 -37.60 4.53
N ARG A 3 -42.83 -37.22 4.44
CA ARG A 3 -43.51 -36.83 3.18
C ARG A 3 -43.06 -35.46 2.62
N LEU A 4 -42.54 -34.58 3.47
CA LEU A 4 -41.97 -33.28 3.06
C LEU A 4 -40.55 -33.47 2.51
N ILE A 5 -39.76 -34.31 3.18
CA ILE A 5 -38.39 -34.64 2.77
C ILE A 5 -38.40 -35.37 1.42
N SER A 6 -39.32 -36.31 1.21
CA SER A 6 -39.46 -37.01 -0.08
C SER A 6 -39.90 -36.10 -1.22
N ARG A 7 -40.73 -35.08 -0.95
CA ARG A 7 -41.19 -34.10 -1.94
C ARG A 7 -40.07 -33.13 -2.34
N ASN A 8 -39.25 -32.70 -1.39
CA ASN A 8 -38.06 -31.88 -1.66
C ASN A 8 -37.02 -32.66 -2.48
N LEU A 9 -36.79 -33.94 -2.16
CA LEU A 9 -35.92 -34.83 -2.94
C LEU A 9 -36.41 -35.04 -4.39
N TYR A 10 -37.72 -35.13 -4.60
CA TYR A 10 -38.32 -35.24 -5.93
C TYR A 10 -38.18 -33.95 -6.76
N LEU A 11 -38.33 -32.79 -6.13
CA LEU A 11 -38.09 -31.48 -6.78
C LEU A 11 -36.61 -31.30 -7.12
N LEU A 12 -35.70 -31.74 -6.23
CA LEU A 12 -34.26 -31.75 -6.47
C LEU A 12 -33.87 -32.65 -7.64
N SER A 13 -34.50 -33.82 -7.78
CA SER A 13 -34.18 -34.78 -8.84
C SER A 13 -34.72 -34.37 -10.22
N LYS A 14 -35.79 -33.57 -10.28
CA LYS A 14 -36.36 -33.06 -11.53
C LYS A 14 -35.58 -31.86 -12.09
N ASN A 15 -35.00 -31.04 -11.22
CA ASN A 15 -34.34 -29.78 -11.58
C ASN A 15 -32.81 -29.83 -11.43
N LYS A 16 -32.20 -31.00 -11.64
CA LYS A 16 -30.75 -31.24 -11.44
C LYS A 16 -29.86 -30.23 -12.15
N ILE A 17 -30.20 -29.85 -13.39
CA ILE A 17 -29.45 -28.87 -14.18
C ILE A 17 -29.52 -27.49 -13.53
N SER A 18 -30.72 -27.04 -13.13
CA SER A 18 -30.89 -25.75 -12.45
C SER A 18 -30.12 -25.68 -11.14
N ILE A 19 -30.07 -26.80 -10.39
CA ILE A 19 -29.31 -26.90 -9.13
C ILE A 19 -27.80 -26.85 -9.41
N MET A 20 -27.33 -27.57 -10.43
CA MET A 20 -25.93 -27.54 -10.85
C MET A 20 -25.51 -26.12 -11.26
N LEU A 21 -26.34 -25.42 -12.04
CA LEU A 21 -26.12 -24.04 -12.43
C LEU A 21 -26.10 -23.09 -11.22
N ALA A 22 -27.00 -23.28 -10.25
CA ALA A 22 -26.99 -22.49 -9.03
C ALA A 22 -25.68 -22.70 -8.24
N ILE A 23 -25.20 -23.94 -8.11
CA ILE A 23 -23.93 -24.24 -7.44
C ILE A 23 -22.75 -23.57 -8.16
N LEU A 24 -22.68 -23.71 -9.49
CA LEU A 24 -21.64 -23.06 -10.31
C LEU A 24 -21.67 -21.54 -10.16
N LEU A 25 -22.87 -20.95 -10.11
CA LEU A 25 -23.04 -19.52 -9.88
C LEU A 25 -22.53 -19.10 -8.50
N PHE A 26 -22.83 -19.87 -7.45
CA PHE A 26 -22.32 -19.61 -6.10
C PHE A 26 -20.80 -19.70 -6.02
N ILE A 27 -20.19 -20.71 -6.66
CA ILE A 27 -18.73 -20.85 -6.71
C ILE A 27 -18.12 -19.65 -7.44
N SER A 28 -18.68 -19.25 -8.59
CA SER A 28 -18.22 -18.09 -9.35
C SER A 28 -18.33 -16.78 -8.53
N LEU A 29 -19.46 -16.55 -7.85
CA LEU A 29 -19.65 -15.41 -6.96
C LEU A 29 -18.60 -15.39 -5.85
N PHE A 30 -18.37 -16.52 -5.19
CA PHE A 30 -17.38 -16.63 -4.12
C PHE A 30 -15.97 -16.34 -4.63
N TYR A 31 -15.62 -16.83 -5.83
CA TYR A 31 -14.33 -16.58 -6.46
C TYR A 31 -14.14 -15.10 -6.80
N ASN A 32 -15.17 -14.44 -7.35
CA ASN A 32 -15.14 -13.00 -7.63
C ASN A 32 -14.97 -12.16 -6.36
N ILE A 33 -15.66 -12.51 -5.27
CA ILE A 33 -15.51 -11.82 -3.97
C ILE A 33 -14.08 -11.98 -3.44
N LYS A 34 -13.50 -13.19 -3.54
CA LYS A 34 -12.11 -13.44 -3.14
C LYS A 34 -11.13 -12.60 -3.97
N LEU A 35 -11.28 -12.60 -5.30
CA LEU A 35 -10.43 -11.82 -6.21
C LEU A 35 -10.51 -10.33 -5.91
N LYS A 36 -11.72 -9.80 -5.69
CA LYS A 36 -11.91 -8.40 -5.30
C LYS A 36 -11.22 -8.10 -3.98
N SER A 37 -11.29 -9.00 -2.98
CA SER A 37 -10.60 -8.80 -1.71
C SER A 37 -9.07 -8.81 -1.85
N GLU A 38 -8.51 -9.65 -2.71
CA GLU A 38 -7.07 -9.67 -3.00
C GLU A 38 -6.64 -8.39 -3.73
N LEU A 39 -7.43 -7.95 -4.73
CA LEU A 39 -7.19 -6.68 -5.43
C LEU A 39 -7.30 -5.48 -4.49
N ASP A 40 -8.33 -5.43 -3.65
CA ASP A 40 -8.51 -4.39 -2.65
C ASP A 40 -7.33 -4.36 -1.67
N LYS A 41 -6.78 -5.51 -1.26
CA LYS A 41 -5.55 -5.56 -0.45
C LYS A 41 -4.37 -4.95 -1.19
N ILE A 42 -4.15 -5.29 -2.45
CA ILE A 42 -3.08 -4.71 -3.28
C ILE A 42 -3.26 -3.19 -3.39
N LEU A 43 -4.47 -2.71 -3.63
CA LEU A 43 -4.79 -1.29 -3.73
C LEU A 43 -4.66 -0.56 -2.38
N THR A 44 -5.03 -1.19 -1.27
CA THR A 44 -4.92 -0.60 0.09
C THR A 44 -3.47 -0.56 0.57
N ILE A 45 -2.65 -1.55 0.18
CA ILE A 45 -1.19 -1.52 0.37
C ILE A 45 -0.56 -0.35 -0.39
N SER A 46 -1.21 0.19 -1.42
CA SER A 46 -0.61 1.25 -2.24
C SER A 46 -0.49 2.61 -1.56
N ASN A 47 -0.93 2.81 -0.31
CA ASN A 47 -0.80 4.11 0.35
C ASN A 47 0.60 4.33 0.94
N ILE A 48 1.40 5.16 0.27
CA ILE A 48 2.74 5.54 0.70
C ILE A 48 2.75 6.44 1.95
N LYS A 49 1.59 6.96 2.40
CA LYS A 49 1.51 7.78 3.61
C LYS A 49 2.08 7.04 4.82
N GLY A 50 2.95 7.70 5.57
CA GLY A 50 3.58 7.14 6.76
C GLY A 50 5.02 7.59 6.95
N THR A 51 5.69 6.95 7.91
CA THR A 51 7.08 7.20 8.28
C THR A 51 7.92 6.00 7.90
N TYR A 52 9.08 6.24 7.31
CA TYR A 52 10.01 5.25 6.79
C TYR A 52 11.40 5.52 7.32
N GLN A 53 12.17 4.46 7.52
CA GLN A 53 13.56 4.53 7.97
C GLN A 53 14.44 3.70 7.02
N ASN A 54 15.64 4.18 6.75
CA ASN A 54 16.65 3.38 6.05
C ASN A 54 17.21 2.25 6.94
N GLU A 55 17.92 1.31 6.34
CA GLU A 55 18.52 0.18 7.06
C GLU A 55 19.74 0.57 7.93
N ASN A 56 20.20 1.83 7.86
CA ASN A 56 21.34 2.29 8.65
C ASN A 56 20.93 2.53 10.11
N ILE A 57 21.34 1.64 11.01
CA ILE A 57 21.01 1.72 12.45
C ILE A 57 21.83 2.80 13.17
N LEU A 58 23.06 3.06 12.73
CA LEU A 58 23.98 3.98 13.42
C LEU A 58 23.67 5.45 13.12
N ASP A 59 23.22 5.74 11.90
CA ASP A 59 22.85 7.08 11.45
C ASP A 59 21.59 6.99 10.58
N PRO A 60 20.41 6.81 11.21
CA PRO A 60 19.18 6.57 10.48
C PRO A 60 18.70 7.83 9.77
N GLU A 61 18.38 7.66 8.49
CA GLU A 61 17.64 8.65 7.70
C GLU A 61 16.17 8.25 7.64
N TYR A 62 15.31 9.26 7.68
CA TYR A 62 13.87 9.10 7.68
C TYR A 62 13.24 9.76 6.47
N PHE A 63 12.21 9.12 5.94
CA PHE A 63 11.24 9.74 5.04
C PHE A 63 9.88 9.79 5.72
N VAL A 64 9.20 10.92 5.62
CA VAL A 64 7.80 11.06 6.03
C VAL A 64 7.00 11.53 4.83
N PHE A 65 5.96 10.76 4.46
CA PHE A 65 5.00 11.12 3.42
C PHE A 65 3.67 11.50 4.07
N SER A 66 3.21 12.74 3.85
CA SER A 66 1.95 13.23 4.38
C SER A 66 1.31 14.24 3.45
N GLU A 67 0.06 13.96 3.05
CA GLU A 67 -0.82 14.95 2.41
C GLU A 67 -0.24 15.59 1.13
N GLY A 68 0.49 14.80 0.34
CA GLY A 68 1.14 15.28 -0.90
C GLY A 68 2.52 15.90 -0.68
N GLU A 69 2.97 16.04 0.57
CA GLU A 69 4.31 16.51 0.93
C GLU A 69 5.18 15.35 1.42
N PHE A 70 6.47 15.37 1.08
CA PHE A 70 7.47 14.49 1.66
C PHE A 70 8.54 15.28 2.40
N TYR A 71 9.14 14.62 3.39
CA TYR A 71 10.23 15.17 4.19
C TYR A 71 11.30 14.10 4.31
N ARG A 72 12.54 14.45 3.99
CA ARG A 72 13.73 13.62 4.23
C ARG A 72 14.54 14.28 5.33
N TYR A 73 14.87 13.55 6.39
CA TYR A 73 15.60 14.13 7.51
C TYR A 73 16.45 13.11 8.26
N LYS A 74 17.43 13.60 9.02
CA LYS A 74 18.10 12.91 10.12
C LYS A 74 17.63 13.53 11.43
N GLN A 75 17.85 12.84 12.55
CA GLN A 75 17.52 13.42 13.85
C GLN A 75 18.14 14.82 13.95
N PHE A 76 17.29 15.79 14.31
CA PHE A 76 17.63 17.21 14.45
C PHE A 76 18.03 17.97 13.17
N GLN A 77 17.96 17.35 11.99
CA GLN A 77 18.35 17.98 10.73
C GLN A 77 17.41 17.62 9.58
N LEU A 78 16.67 18.61 9.08
CA LEU A 78 15.96 18.47 7.81
C LEU A 78 16.99 18.40 6.66
N LEU A 79 16.90 17.36 5.83
CA LEU A 79 17.76 17.21 4.66
C LEU A 79 17.07 17.78 3.42
N ASP A 80 15.79 17.48 3.27
CA ASP A 80 15.03 17.94 2.12
C ASP A 80 13.52 17.91 2.39
N LYS A 81 12.79 18.73 1.64
CA LYS A 81 11.33 18.78 1.67
C LYS A 81 10.81 19.05 0.26
N GLY A 82 9.73 18.38 -0.10
CA GLY A 82 9.07 18.64 -1.36
C GLY A 82 7.69 18.03 -1.44
N THR A 83 7.20 17.94 -2.67
CA THR A 83 5.91 17.33 -3.00
C THR A 83 6.11 15.93 -3.57
N TYR A 84 5.11 15.08 -3.39
CA TYR A 84 5.07 13.80 -4.08
C TYR A 84 3.71 13.58 -4.72
N GLU A 85 3.71 12.95 -5.89
CA GLU A 85 2.51 12.62 -6.63
C GLU A 85 2.54 11.16 -7.09
N LYS A 86 1.38 10.50 -7.02
CA LYS A 86 1.21 9.15 -7.53
C LYS A 86 0.95 9.22 -9.03
N ILE A 87 1.82 8.66 -9.86
CA ILE A 87 1.58 8.61 -11.31
C ILE A 87 0.76 7.37 -11.68
N TYR A 88 1.18 6.20 -11.20
CA TYR A 88 0.65 4.91 -11.66
C TYR A 88 0.84 3.86 -10.56
N ASP A 89 -0.18 3.05 -10.28
CA ASP A 89 -0.19 1.92 -9.33
C ASP A 89 0.59 2.12 -8.01
N ASN A 90 1.89 1.90 -8.04
CA ASN A 90 2.77 1.97 -6.88
C ASN A 90 4.03 2.84 -7.12
N VAL A 91 4.02 3.62 -8.19
CA VAL A 91 5.08 4.54 -8.62
C VAL A 91 4.70 5.97 -8.24
N TYR A 92 5.63 6.64 -7.58
CA TYR A 92 5.48 8.01 -7.08
C TYR A 92 6.61 8.88 -7.63
N ILE A 93 6.32 10.12 -8.04
CA ILE A 93 7.35 11.13 -8.30
C ILE A 93 7.53 11.95 -7.04
N LEU A 94 8.78 12.25 -6.69
CA LEU A 94 9.18 13.19 -5.65
C LEU A 94 9.82 14.40 -6.34
N LYS A 95 9.37 15.60 -5.97
CA LYS A 95 9.90 16.88 -6.46
C LYS A 95 10.24 17.80 -5.29
N SER A 96 11.49 18.21 -5.22
CA SER A 96 12.02 19.25 -4.33
C SER A 96 13.10 20.05 -5.06
N SER A 97 13.81 20.92 -4.34
CA SER A 97 14.99 21.60 -4.86
C SER A 97 16.17 20.67 -5.14
N HIS A 98 16.24 19.52 -4.46
CA HIS A 98 17.37 18.59 -4.52
C HIS A 98 17.00 17.21 -5.10
N ILE A 99 15.71 16.89 -5.18
CA ILE A 99 15.18 15.61 -5.65
C ILE A 99 14.22 15.86 -6.81
N ASP A 100 14.50 15.20 -7.93
CA ASP A 100 13.58 15.07 -9.06
C ASP A 100 13.68 13.63 -9.58
N GLU A 101 12.97 12.74 -8.87
CA GLU A 101 13.08 11.30 -9.05
C GLU A 101 11.74 10.59 -8.89
N TYR A 102 11.66 9.36 -9.39
CA TYR A 102 10.55 8.46 -9.08
C TYR A 102 10.99 7.37 -8.11
N ILE A 103 10.08 6.93 -7.26
CA ILE A 103 10.25 5.77 -6.39
C ILE A 103 9.16 4.74 -6.68
N VAL A 104 9.50 3.47 -6.47
CA VAL A 104 8.57 2.35 -6.55
C VAL A 104 8.31 1.84 -5.14
N TYR A 105 7.08 2.00 -4.68
CA TYR A 105 6.63 1.57 -3.36
C TYR A 105 6.05 0.15 -3.45
N SER A 106 6.50 -0.78 -2.62
CA SER A 106 5.95 -2.13 -2.60
C SER A 106 6.18 -2.76 -1.24
N ASN A 107 5.17 -3.45 -0.72
CA ASN A 107 5.25 -4.19 0.55
C ASN A 107 5.85 -3.34 1.68
N GLU A 108 5.33 -2.12 1.87
CA GLU A 108 5.78 -1.21 2.92
C GLU A 108 7.25 -0.74 2.78
N LYS A 109 7.83 -0.87 1.59
CA LYS A 109 9.22 -0.49 1.32
C LYS A 109 9.35 0.28 0.01
N PHE A 110 10.42 1.06 -0.13
CA PHE A 110 10.82 1.64 -1.41
C PHE A 110 12.34 1.81 -1.47
N HIS A 111 12.88 1.83 -2.68
CA HIS A 111 14.28 2.15 -2.92
C HIS A 111 14.40 3.61 -3.33
N PHE A 112 15.40 4.29 -2.80
CA PHE A 112 15.74 5.67 -3.12
C PHE A 112 17.17 5.71 -3.65
N TYR A 113 17.39 6.38 -4.77
CA TYR A 113 18.71 6.48 -5.38
C TYR A 113 19.35 7.81 -5.00
N ASP A 114 20.41 7.75 -4.20
CA ASP A 114 21.21 8.91 -3.84
C ASP A 114 22.23 9.16 -4.97
N ARG A 115 21.94 10.14 -5.84
CA ARG A 115 22.78 10.48 -7.00
C ARG A 115 24.17 10.96 -6.59
N ASP A 116 24.27 11.73 -5.51
CA ASP A 116 25.53 12.31 -5.07
C ASP A 116 26.50 11.22 -4.60
N LYS A 117 25.97 10.18 -3.97
CA LYS A 117 26.74 9.03 -3.48
C LYS A 117 26.77 7.86 -4.45
N ASN A 118 26.03 7.94 -5.57
CA ASN A 118 25.82 6.84 -6.51
C ASN A 118 25.43 5.52 -5.80
N HIS A 119 24.44 5.59 -4.90
CA HIS A 119 24.08 4.49 -4.00
C HIS A 119 22.56 4.36 -3.84
N ILE A 120 22.06 3.13 -3.77
CA ILE A 120 20.63 2.85 -3.55
C ILE A 120 20.38 2.56 -2.07
N MET A 121 19.52 3.35 -1.44
CA MET A 121 19.08 3.16 -0.06
C MET A 121 17.70 2.49 -0.03
N LEU A 122 17.55 1.44 0.76
CA LEU A 122 16.26 0.82 1.05
C LEU A 122 15.63 1.49 2.27
N TYR A 123 14.37 1.90 2.13
CA TYR A 123 13.55 2.43 3.20
C TYR A 123 12.40 1.48 3.52
N SER A 124 12.21 1.19 4.81
CA SER A 124 11.10 0.38 5.32
C SER A 124 10.17 1.21 6.18
N LYS A 125 8.86 0.99 6.04
CA LYS A 125 7.83 1.69 6.81
C LYS A 125 7.92 1.27 8.27
N ILE A 126 7.97 2.25 9.15
CA ILE A 126 7.98 2.06 10.60
C ILE A 126 6.67 2.55 11.26
N SER A 127 5.89 3.38 10.56
CA SER A 127 4.59 3.86 11.02
C SER A 127 3.67 4.19 9.85
N ASN A 128 2.39 3.83 9.97
CA ASN A 128 1.33 4.24 9.04
C ASN A 128 0.84 5.68 9.28
N ILE A 129 1.16 6.25 10.45
CA ILE A 129 0.89 7.64 10.78
C ILE A 129 2.17 8.44 10.48
N PRO A 130 2.10 9.54 9.72
CA PRO A 130 3.23 10.45 9.53
C PRO A 130 3.68 11.02 10.88
N THR A 131 4.85 10.60 11.33
CA THR A 131 5.40 10.92 12.64
C THR A 131 6.82 11.37 12.46
N PHE A 132 7.15 12.53 13.03
CA PHE A 132 8.48 13.10 12.97
C PHE A 132 9.21 12.79 14.27
N ILE A 133 10.40 12.20 14.15
CA ILE A 133 11.19 11.74 15.28
C ILE A 133 12.34 12.71 15.48
N ASN A 134 12.31 13.45 16.60
CA ASN A 134 13.40 14.34 17.02
C ASN A 134 13.78 15.39 15.96
N VAL A 135 12.83 15.91 15.18
CA VAL A 135 13.07 16.97 14.19
C VAL A 135 11.97 18.04 14.28
N ASP A 136 12.36 19.31 14.20
CA ASP A 136 11.43 20.44 14.20
C ASP A 136 11.28 20.99 12.78
N ILE A 137 10.19 20.61 12.14
CA ILE A 137 9.89 20.95 10.74
C ILE A 137 9.34 22.38 10.60
N ARG A 138 8.99 23.04 11.71
CA ARG A 138 8.38 24.37 11.69
C ARG A 138 9.42 25.49 11.63
N LYS A 139 10.68 25.19 11.97
CA LYS A 139 11.75 26.19 12.01
C LYS A 139 12.36 26.50 10.65
N ASP A 140 12.32 25.58 9.70
CA ASP A 140 12.92 25.77 8.37
C ASP A 140 11.91 26.32 7.34
N GLY A 141 10.81 26.89 7.84
CA GLY A 141 9.71 27.44 7.05
C GLY A 141 9.44 28.92 7.30
N ILE A 142 10.50 29.74 7.50
CA ILE A 142 10.52 31.21 7.30
C ILE A 142 11.94 31.60 6.90
#